data_AF-A0A509L831-F1
#
_entry.id   AF-A0A509L831-F1
#
_cell.length_a   1.000
_cell.length_b   1.000
_cell.length_c   1.000
_cell.angle_alpha   90.00
_cell.angle_beta   90.00
_cell.angle_gamma   90.00
#
_symmetry.space_group_name_H-M   'P 1'
#
loop_
_entity.id
_entity.type
_entity.pdbx_description
1 polymer ?
#
loop_
_entity_poly.entity_id
_entity_poly.type
_entity_poly.pdbx_seq_one_letter_code
_entity_poly.pdbx_strand_id
1 'polypeptide(L)'
;MGNQVSKVSLRIGILLLLIILCATMVTAEEKLMGKTVNINTATAEELTQVPMITPELAQAVVAYREEVAGFQLIEELILVEGFDQKLFLRVQSFFLIECATGECTD
;
A
#
# COMPACT_ATOMS: atom_id res chain seq x y z
N MET A 1 -47.17 34.13 -16.24
CA MET A 1 -46.67 33.12 -15.27
C MET A 1 -45.37 32.50 -15.80
N GLY A 2 -44.21 32.88 -15.26
CA GLY A 2 -42.93 32.30 -15.66
C GLY A 2 -42.85 30.84 -15.19
N ASN A 3 -42.70 29.93 -16.14
CA ASN A 3 -42.71 28.48 -15.93
C ASN A 3 -41.65 28.06 -14.89
N GLN A 4 -42.09 27.61 -13.72
CA GLN A 4 -41.22 27.12 -12.65
C GLN A 4 -40.44 25.86 -13.06
N VAL A 5 -40.95 25.11 -14.06
CA VAL A 5 -40.39 23.84 -14.51
C VAL A 5 -38.98 24.02 -15.08
N SER A 6 -38.71 25.07 -15.86
CA SER A 6 -37.38 25.30 -16.45
C SER A 6 -36.31 25.64 -15.41
N LYS A 7 -36.70 26.29 -14.29
CA LYS A 7 -35.78 26.63 -13.18
C LYS A 7 -35.51 25.42 -12.29
N VAL A 8 -36.51 24.55 -12.12
CA VAL A 8 -36.41 23.31 -11.35
C VAL A 8 -35.51 22.30 -12.09
N SER A 9 -35.66 22.13 -13.40
CA SER A 9 -34.78 21.25 -14.20
C SER A 9 -33.32 21.70 -14.17
N LEU A 10 -33.05 23.01 -14.18
CA LEU A 10 -31.69 23.55 -14.08
C LEU A 10 -31.08 23.32 -12.69
N ARG A 11 -31.86 23.49 -11.62
CA ARG A 11 -31.39 23.22 -10.24
C ARG A 11 -31.15 21.73 -10.00
N ILE A 12 -32.01 20.85 -10.52
CA ILE A 12 -31.84 19.41 -10.45
C ILE A 12 -30.59 18.98 -11.23
N GLY A 13 -30.37 19.52 -12.44
CA GLY A 13 -29.17 19.23 -13.23
C GLY A 13 -27.88 19.68 -12.54
N ILE A 14 -27.86 20.88 -11.95
CA ILE A 14 -26.70 21.38 -11.19
C ILE A 14 -26.46 20.53 -9.93
N LEU A 15 -27.52 20.14 -9.21
CA LEU A 15 -27.41 19.29 -8.03
C LEU A 15 -26.87 17.90 -8.37
N LEU A 16 -27.33 17.30 -9.48
CA LEU A 16 -26.82 16.02 -9.97
C LEU A 16 -25.35 16.12 -10.41
N LEU A 17 -24.95 17.22 -11.04
CA LEU A 17 -23.57 17.45 -11.46
C LEU A 17 -22.61 17.65 -10.26
N LEU A 18 -23.07 18.30 -9.19
CA LEU A 18 -22.32 18.47 -7.93
C LEU A 18 -22.20 17.16 -7.16
N ILE A 19 -23.22 16.31 -7.19
CA ILE A 19 -23.18 14.96 -6.58
C ILE A 19 -22.19 14.06 -7.34
N ILE A 20 -22.18 14.12 -8.68
CA ILE A 20 -21.22 13.37 -9.51
C ILE A 20 -19.79 13.86 -9.28
N LEU A 21 -19.58 15.17 -9.08
CA LEU A 21 -18.28 15.75 -8.71
C LEU A 21 -17.81 15.33 -7.30
N CYS A 22 -18.73 15.13 -6.35
CA CYS A 22 -18.37 14.61 -5.02
C CYS A 22 -18.04 13.11 -5.05
N ALA A 23 -18.66 12.34 -5.94
CA ALA A 23 -18.42 10.89 -6.04
C ALA A 23 -17.00 10.54 -6.52
N THR A 24 -16.27 11.48 -7.13
CA THR A 24 -14.88 11.27 -7.53
C THR A 24 -13.87 11.45 -6.38
N MET A 25 -14.30 11.89 -5.19
CA MET A 25 -13.41 12.10 -4.04
C MET A 25 -13.33 10.89 -3.08
N VAL A 26 -13.95 9.75 -3.42
CA VAL A 26 -13.80 8.53 -2.62
C VAL A 26 -12.64 7.70 -3.17
N THR A 27 -11.42 8.07 -2.79
CA THR A 27 -10.34 7.08 -2.68
C THR A 27 -10.39 6.56 -1.26
N ALA A 28 -11.05 5.41 -1.09
CA ALA A 28 -11.00 4.67 0.16
C ALA A 28 -9.54 4.21 0.36
N GLU A 29 -8.83 4.85 1.27
CA GLU A 29 -7.69 4.22 1.92
C GLU A 29 -8.27 3.11 2.80
N GLU A 30 -8.37 1.90 2.25
CA GLU A 30 -8.52 0.71 3.07
C GLU A 30 -7.23 0.61 3.90
N LYS A 31 -7.26 1.21 5.09
CA LYS A 31 -6.23 1.05 6.11
C LYS A 31 -6.12 -0.43 6.41
N LEU A 32 -5.18 -1.08 5.74
CA LEU A 32 -4.97 -2.51 5.70
C LEU A 32 -4.28 -2.98 6.99
N MET A 33 -4.92 -2.74 8.14
CA MET A 33 -4.52 -3.32 9.41
C MET A 33 -4.85 -4.81 9.37
N GLY A 34 -3.93 -5.61 8.84
CA GLY A 34 -3.98 -7.06 8.97
C GLY A 34 -3.48 -7.88 7.77
N LYS A 35 -3.03 -7.25 6.68
CA LYS A 35 -2.44 -8.02 5.57
C LYS A 35 -0.92 -8.06 5.73
N THR A 36 -0.40 -9.27 5.82
CA THR A 36 1.03 -9.53 5.67
C THR A 36 1.46 -9.16 4.25
N VAL A 37 2.59 -8.49 4.12
CA VAL A 37 3.14 -7.96 2.87
C VAL A 37 4.28 -8.86 2.39
N ASN A 38 4.23 -9.28 1.13
CA ASN A 38 5.29 -10.10 0.54
C ASN A 38 6.49 -9.22 0.20
N ILE A 39 7.63 -9.43 0.87
CA ILE A 39 8.81 -8.58 0.72
C ILE A 39 9.45 -8.64 -0.69
N ASN A 40 9.29 -9.77 -1.39
CA ASN A 40 9.89 -9.99 -2.71
C ASN A 40 9.05 -9.39 -3.84
N THR A 41 7.74 -9.27 -3.65
CA THR A 41 6.81 -8.84 -4.72
C THR A 41 6.14 -7.50 -4.45
N ALA A 42 6.10 -7.04 -3.19
CA ALA A 42 5.41 -5.80 -2.84
C ALA A 42 6.04 -4.57 -3.51
N THR A 43 5.23 -3.60 -3.88
CA THR A 43 5.72 -2.29 -4.34
C THR A 43 6.23 -1.45 -3.16
N ALA A 44 6.97 -0.38 -3.45
CA ALA A 44 7.39 0.55 -2.41
C ALA A 44 6.17 1.15 -1.67
N GLU A 45 5.09 1.46 -2.39
CA GLU A 45 3.86 1.99 -1.83
C GLU A 45 3.10 0.97 -0.95
N GLU A 46 3.22 -0.32 -1.24
CA GLU A 46 2.66 -1.39 -0.40
C GLU A 46 3.50 -1.59 0.87
N LEU A 47 4.82 -1.48 0.76
CA LEU A 47 5.74 -1.56 1.91
C LEU A 47 5.52 -0.40 2.89
N THR A 48 5.21 0.82 2.42
CA THR A 48 4.92 1.96 3.30
C THR A 48 3.60 1.83 4.07
N GLN A 49 2.74 0.87 3.71
CA GLN A 49 1.55 0.55 4.51
C GLN A 49 1.90 -0.18 5.81
N VAL A 50 3.10 -0.75 5.91
CA VAL A 50 3.57 -1.42 7.13
C VAL A 50 3.90 -0.36 8.19
N PRO A 51 3.40 -0.50 9.43
CA PRO A 51 3.71 0.45 10.50
C PRO A 51 5.21 0.60 10.69
N MET A 52 5.68 1.84 10.86
CA MET A 52 7.10 2.21 11.05
C MET A 52 8.00 2.05 9.82
N ILE A 53 7.46 1.66 8.66
CA ILE A 53 8.19 1.72 7.39
C ILE A 53 7.97 3.09 6.76
N THR A 54 9.06 3.83 6.58
CA THR A 54 9.04 5.11 5.86
C THR A 54 9.24 4.89 4.36
N PRO A 55 8.92 5.87 3.50
CA PRO A 55 9.19 5.79 2.07
C PRO A 55 10.66 5.49 1.74
N GLU A 56 11.60 6.04 2.53
CA GLU A 56 13.04 5.79 2.36
C GLU A 56 13.40 4.34 2.68
N LEU A 57 12.85 3.78 3.77
CA LEU A 57 13.05 2.38 4.13
C LEU A 57 12.43 1.43 3.10
N ALA A 58 11.24 1.75 2.60
CA ALA A 58 10.61 0.98 1.55
C ALA A 58 11.46 0.94 0.27
N GLN A 59 12.03 2.09 -0.13
CA GLN A 59 12.96 2.15 -1.26
C GLN A 59 14.24 1.35 -1.00
N ALA A 60 14.80 1.42 0.21
CA ALA A 60 15.98 0.64 0.58
C ALA A 60 15.72 -0.88 0.49
N VAL A 61 14.53 -1.34 0.91
CA VAL A 61 14.13 -2.75 0.78
C VAL A 61 14.03 -3.17 -0.70
N VAL A 62 13.43 -2.32 -1.55
CA VAL A 62 13.33 -2.57 -2.99
C VAL A 62 14.71 -2.61 -3.65
N ALA A 63 15.59 -1.66 -3.33
CA ALA A 63 16.96 -1.63 -3.84
C ALA A 63 17.73 -2.89 -3.41
N TYR A 64 17.66 -3.25 -2.13
CA TYR A 64 18.35 -4.42 -1.60
C TYR A 64 17.91 -5.72 -2.30
N ARG A 65 16.60 -5.96 -2.47
CA ARG A 65 16.14 -7.18 -3.17
C ARG A 65 16.57 -7.22 -4.64
N GLU A 66 16.68 -6.07 -5.31
CA GLU A 66 17.18 -6.01 -6.68
C GLU A 66 18.66 -6.36 -6.76
N GLU A 67 19.46 -5.97 -5.76
CA GLU A 67 20.88 -6.30 -5.66
C GLU A 67 21.13 -7.78 -5.37
N VAL A 68 20.36 -8.39 -4.45
CA VAL A 68 20.56 -9.78 -4.02
C VAL A 68 19.66 -10.79 -4.74
N ALA A 69 18.89 -10.34 -5.75
CA ALA A 69 17.91 -11.14 -6.49
C ALA A 69 16.79 -11.75 -5.62
N GLY A 70 16.38 -11.04 -4.57
CA GLY A 70 15.29 -11.41 -3.67
C GLY A 70 15.73 -11.91 -2.31
N PHE A 71 14.89 -11.67 -1.30
CA PHE A 71 15.06 -12.15 0.06
C PHE A 71 14.77 -13.66 0.14
N GLN A 72 15.66 -14.39 0.80
CA GLN A 72 15.47 -15.82 1.14
C GLN A 72 14.88 -15.98 2.54
N LEU A 73 15.24 -15.06 3.44
CA LEU A 73 14.82 -15.04 4.84
C LEU A 73 14.32 -13.65 5.22
N ILE A 74 13.36 -13.57 6.13
CA ILE A 74 12.85 -12.27 6.61
C ILE A 74 13.93 -11.53 7.40
N GLU A 75 14.80 -12.28 8.08
CA GLU A 75 15.92 -11.80 8.88
C GLU A 75 16.93 -10.99 8.07
N GLU A 76 17.03 -11.21 6.76
CA GLU A 76 17.91 -10.44 5.86
C GLU A 76 17.52 -8.96 5.78
N LEU A 77 16.31 -8.57 6.24
CA LEU A 77 15.93 -7.17 6.42
C LEU A 77 16.92 -6.37 7.27
N ILE A 78 17.64 -7.00 8.21
CA ILE A 78 18.66 -6.32 9.03
C ILE A 78 19.88 -5.86 8.22
N LEU A 79 20.05 -6.37 7.00
CA LEU A 79 21.14 -6.02 6.08
C LEU A 79 20.77 -4.80 5.21
N VAL A 80 19.50 -4.41 5.18
CA VAL A 80 19.01 -3.25 4.45
C VAL A 80 19.47 -1.97 5.16
N GLU A 81 19.96 -1.00 4.39
CA GLU A 81 20.38 0.28 4.94
C GLU A 81 19.22 0.98 5.68
N GLY A 82 19.48 1.41 6.92
CA GLY A 82 18.47 2.06 7.77
C GLY A 82 17.59 1.11 8.57
N PHE A 83 17.66 -0.21 8.35
CA PHE A 83 17.00 -1.19 9.20
C PHE A 83 17.86 -1.52 10.42
N ASP A 84 17.35 -1.21 11.62
CA ASP A 84 17.96 -1.63 12.87
C ASP A 84 17.24 -2.86 13.47
N GLN A 85 17.94 -3.58 14.35
CA GLN A 85 17.38 -4.78 14.99
C GLN A 85 16.10 -4.49 15.78
N LYS A 86 15.96 -3.28 16.34
CA LYS A 86 14.77 -2.88 17.08
C LYS A 86 13.58 -2.66 16.15
N LEU A 87 13.76 -2.03 14.99
CA LEU A 87 12.72 -1.91 13.98
C LEU A 87 12.32 -3.28 13.47
N PHE A 88 13.28 -4.11 13.07
CA PHE A 88 13.05 -5.47 12.59
C PHE A 88 12.12 -6.26 13.51
N LEU A 89 12.43 -6.32 14.81
CA LEU A 89 11.61 -7.07 15.78
C LEU A 89 10.16 -6.60 15.86
N ARG A 90 9.89 -5.33 15.57
CA ARG A 90 8.54 -4.75 15.57
C ARG A 90 7.78 -4.97 14.26
N VAL A 91 8.49 -5.12 13.15
CA VAL A 91 7.88 -5.18 11.81
C VAL A 91 7.92 -6.57 11.17
N GLN A 92 8.77 -7.49 11.64
CA GLN A 92 8.95 -8.83 11.06
C GLN A 92 7.63 -9.59 10.88
N SER A 93 6.68 -9.47 11.81
CA SER A 93 5.39 -10.16 11.76
C SER A 93 4.46 -9.65 10.65
N PHE A 94 4.78 -8.53 10.01
CA PHE A 94 4.03 -7.98 8.89
C PHE A 94 4.58 -8.46 7.55
N PHE A 95 5.74 -9.09 7.51
CA PHE A 95 6.36 -9.55 6.27
C PHE A 95 6.23 -11.05 6.08
N LEU A 96 6.16 -11.47 4.82
CA LEU A 96 6.17 -12.86 4.42
C LEU A 96 7.04 -13.04 3.17
N ILE A 97 7.53 -14.26 2.98
CA ILE A 97 8.11 -14.72 1.72
C ILE A 97 7.23 -15.85 1.23
N GLU A 98 6.63 -15.70 0.06
CA GLU A 98 6.03 -16.85 -0.63
C GLU A 98 7.18 -17.70 -1.14
N CYS A 99 7.36 -18.86 -0.51
CA CYS A 99 8.25 -19.87 -1.05
C CYS A 99 7.68 -20.31 -2.40
N ALA A 100 8.39 -19.97 -3.48
CA ALA A 100 8.06 -20.44 -4.81
C ALA A 100 8.25 -21.96 -4.85
N THR A 101 7.15 -22.69 -4.64
CA THR A 101 6.92 -24.09 -5.04
C THR A 101 8.18 -24.95 -5.29
N GLY A 102 8.51 -25.78 -4.30
CA GLY A 102 9.28 -27.01 -4.48
C GLY A 102 10.72 -26.95 -3.96
N GLU A 103 10.97 -27.73 -2.91
CA GLU A 103 12.30 -28.03 -2.34
C GLU A 103 12.91 -26.96 -1.43
N CYS A 104 12.28 -26.76 -0.26
CA CYS A 104 13.10 -26.58 0.94
C CYS A 104 13.65 -27.97 1.30
N THR A 105 14.87 -28.32 0.88
CA THR A 105 15.56 -29.48 1.44
C THR A 105 16.04 -29.13 2.84
N ASP A 106 15.66 -30.00 3.79
CA ASP A 106 16.00 -30.03 5.22
C ASP A 106 17.44 -29.62 5.57
#